data_AF-V6IFP3-F1
#
_entry.id   AF-V6IFP3-F1
#
_cell.length_a   1.000
_cell.length_b   1.000
_cell.length_c   1.000
_cell.angle_alpha   90.00
_cell.angle_beta   90.00
_cell.angle_gamma   90.00
#
_symmetry.space_group_name_H-M   'P 1'
#
loop_
_entity.id
_entity.type
_entity.pdbx_description
1 polymer ?
#
loop_
_entity_poly.entity_id
_entity_poly.type
_entity_poly.pdbx_seq_one_letter_code
_entity_poly.pdbx_strand_id
1 'polypeptide(L)'
;MPLCLIADTVLLPGTLPYFIYVKSGRPWSSGWYHGKYEQRVTSFRDQNPPYNALKSILATNDLAALQKFLKLYDVVALEKKINFLQQEDLLPYEHKWRSDLYSHKIGIIDYMASFFSTQTTYRKIVPKILNPGDRLEVVYTLYEEFRKDPILEKRYYDVVWKTCFFLGSAH
;
A
#
# COMPACT_ATOMS: atom_id res chain seq x y z
N MET A 1 -29.27 27.45 -32.10
CA MET A 1 -28.64 26.27 -32.76
C MET A 1 -28.11 26.72 -34.11
N PRO A 2 -27.14 26.02 -34.73
CA PRO A 2 -25.93 25.44 -34.14
C PRO A 2 -24.72 25.66 -35.08
N LEU A 3 -23.48 25.54 -34.59
CA LEU A 3 -22.34 25.26 -35.47
C LEU A 3 -21.60 24.04 -34.95
N CYS A 4 -21.55 23.07 -35.84
CA CYS A 4 -21.11 21.69 -35.69
C CYS A 4 -19.60 21.59 -35.40
N LEU A 5 -19.23 20.56 -34.66
CA LEU A 5 -17.97 19.84 -34.87
C LEU A 5 -18.32 18.35 -34.85
N ILE A 6 -18.51 17.81 -36.05
CA ILE A 6 -18.48 16.38 -36.35
C ILE A 6 -17.01 16.01 -36.48
N ALA A 7 -16.57 14.96 -35.79
CA ALA A 7 -15.94 13.79 -36.42
C ALA A 7 -15.32 12.91 -35.33
N ASP A 8 -15.81 11.66 -35.30
CA ASP A 8 -15.17 10.51 -34.69
C ASP A 8 -13.69 10.43 -35.08
N THR A 9 -12.81 10.18 -34.11
CA THR A 9 -11.53 9.49 -34.37
C THR A 9 -11.03 8.80 -33.10
N VAL A 10 -11.25 7.49 -33.03
CA VAL A 10 -10.20 6.47 -32.82
C VAL A 10 -9.39 6.51 -31.49
N LEU A 11 -9.60 5.44 -30.69
CA LEU A 11 -8.66 4.74 -29.79
C LEU A 11 -7.74 5.55 -28.81
N LEU A 12 -7.86 5.21 -27.51
CA LEU A 12 -6.95 5.48 -26.37
C LEU A 12 -5.43 5.48 -26.74
N PRO A 13 -4.53 6.25 -26.06
CA PRO A 13 -4.40 6.31 -24.59
C PRO A 13 -3.92 7.66 -23.98
N GLY A 14 -4.11 7.86 -22.67
CA GLY A 14 -3.31 8.83 -21.90
C GLY A 14 -4.01 10.11 -21.43
N THR A 15 -5.27 10.04 -20.98
CA THR A 15 -5.87 11.17 -20.24
C THR A 15 -5.27 11.26 -18.84
N LEU A 16 -4.20 12.05 -18.69
CA LEU A 16 -3.83 12.64 -17.41
C LEU A 16 -5.04 13.42 -16.89
N PRO A 17 -5.55 13.15 -15.67
CA PRO A 17 -6.67 13.91 -15.15
C PRO A 17 -6.24 15.35 -14.90
N TYR A 18 -7.06 16.29 -15.39
CA TYR A 18 -6.95 17.71 -15.14
C TYR A 18 -6.71 17.98 -13.64
N PHE A 19 -5.56 18.57 -13.32
CA PHE A 19 -5.26 19.01 -11.95
C PHE A 19 -6.18 20.15 -11.57
N ILE A 20 -7.27 19.84 -10.84
CA ILE A 20 -8.06 20.85 -10.16
C ILE A 20 -7.16 21.43 -9.06
N TYR A 21 -6.78 22.70 -9.21
CA TYR A 21 -6.07 23.47 -8.19
C TYR A 21 -6.98 23.62 -6.97
N VAL A 22 -6.91 22.67 -6.04
CA VAL A 22 -7.50 22.81 -4.72
C VAL A 22 -6.57 23.72 -3.91
N LYS A 23 -7.11 24.78 -3.31
CA LYS A 23 -6.42 25.74 -2.45
C LYS A 23 -5.75 25.01 -1.27
N SER A 24 -4.54 24.51 -1.48
CA SER A 24 -3.72 23.85 -0.47
C SER A 24 -2.92 24.91 0.29
N GLY A 25 -2.84 24.80 1.61
CA GLY A 25 -2.16 25.76 2.51
C GLY A 25 -0.66 25.96 2.22
N ARG A 26 0.11 26.47 3.20
CA ARG A 26 1.55 26.73 3.00
C ARG A 26 2.23 25.52 2.35
N PRO A 27 2.99 25.72 1.25
CA PRO A 27 3.74 24.64 0.63
C PRO A 27 4.51 23.85 1.69
N TRP A 28 4.57 22.52 1.53
CA TRP A 28 5.26 21.60 2.46
C TRP A 28 4.62 21.43 3.84
N SER A 29 3.50 22.09 4.14
CA SER A 29 2.74 21.81 5.37
C SER A 29 2.08 20.42 5.32
N SER A 30 1.81 19.83 6.49
CA SER A 30 1.08 18.56 6.59
C SER A 30 -0.30 18.62 5.92
N GLY A 31 -1.00 19.75 6.03
CA GLY A 31 -2.29 19.97 5.36
C GLY A 31 -2.17 20.08 3.84
N TRP A 32 -1.10 20.72 3.34
CA TRP A 32 -0.78 20.76 1.91
C TRP A 32 -0.47 19.35 1.37
N TYR A 33 0.38 18.60 2.06
CA TYR A 33 0.75 17.23 1.70
C TYR A 33 -0.48 16.32 1.68
N HIS A 34 -1.29 16.37 2.74
CA HIS A 34 -2.53 15.61 2.83
C HIS A 34 -3.47 15.97 1.66
N GLY A 35 -3.75 17.25 1.42
CA GLY A 35 -4.58 17.66 0.29
C GLY A 35 -4.03 17.22 -1.08
N LYS A 36 -2.70 17.26 -1.27
CA LYS A 36 -2.03 16.85 -2.52
C LYS A 36 -2.25 15.36 -2.82
N TYR A 37 -2.08 14.49 -1.83
CA TYR A 37 -2.08 13.04 -2.06
C TYR A 37 -3.39 12.34 -1.70
N GLU A 38 -4.26 12.94 -0.89
CA GLU A 38 -5.53 12.33 -0.46
C GLU A 38 -6.38 11.90 -1.65
N GLN A 39 -6.56 12.79 -2.64
CA GLN A 39 -7.29 12.47 -3.86
C GLN A 39 -6.61 11.36 -4.65
N ARG A 40 -5.28 11.38 -4.78
CA ARG A 40 -4.51 10.38 -5.54
C ARG A 40 -4.60 8.99 -4.90
N VAL A 41 -4.46 8.92 -3.57
CA VAL A 41 -4.58 7.69 -2.80
C VAL A 41 -6.02 7.16 -2.88
N THR A 42 -7.01 8.03 -2.79
CA THR A 42 -8.43 7.65 -2.91
C THR A 42 -8.72 7.07 -4.31
N SER A 43 -8.33 7.78 -5.38
CA SER A 43 -8.50 7.29 -6.75
C SER A 43 -7.74 5.98 -7.01
N PHE A 44 -6.52 5.83 -6.50
CA PHE A 44 -5.78 4.56 -6.59
C PHE A 44 -6.56 3.42 -5.94
N ARG A 45 -7.13 3.62 -4.74
CA ARG A 45 -7.91 2.60 -4.04
C ARG A 45 -9.18 2.23 -4.79
N ASP A 46 -9.91 3.22 -5.30
CA ASP A 46 -11.16 3.01 -6.04
C ASP A 46 -10.91 2.22 -7.34
N GLN A 47 -9.79 2.49 -8.00
CA GLN A 47 -9.38 1.77 -9.22
C GLN A 47 -8.75 0.41 -8.96
N ASN A 48 -8.38 0.10 -7.71
CA ASN A 48 -7.76 -1.18 -7.35
C ASN A 48 -8.48 -1.80 -6.12
N PRO A 49 -9.77 -2.18 -6.20
CA PRO A 49 -10.48 -2.79 -5.07
C PRO A 49 -9.77 -3.99 -4.40
N PRO A 50 -9.04 -4.87 -5.15
CA PRO A 50 -8.27 -5.94 -4.53
C PRO A 50 -7.19 -5.46 -3.55
N TYR A 51 -6.66 -4.24 -3.73
CA TYR A 51 -5.69 -3.65 -2.80
C TYR A 51 -6.30 -3.45 -1.40
N ASN A 52 -7.52 -2.90 -1.32
CA ASN A 52 -8.21 -2.69 -0.05
C ASN A 52 -8.53 -4.04 0.62
N ALA A 53 -9.00 -5.02 -0.17
CA ALA A 53 -9.27 -6.36 0.32
C ALA A 53 -8.01 -7.02 0.89
N LEU A 54 -6.88 -6.95 0.19
CA LEU A 54 -5.61 -7.48 0.67
C LEU A 54 -5.18 -6.85 1.99
N LYS A 55 -5.20 -5.51 2.10
CA LYS A 55 -4.82 -4.83 3.35
C LYS A 55 -5.72 -5.23 4.52
N SER A 56 -7.02 -5.43 4.27
CA SER A 56 -7.96 -5.92 5.28
C SER A 56 -7.62 -7.34 5.73
N ILE A 57 -7.40 -8.27 4.78
CA ILE A 57 -7.01 -9.67 5.07
C ILE A 57 -5.73 -9.72 5.90
N LEU A 58 -4.73 -8.90 5.52
CA LEU A 58 -3.46 -8.80 6.24
C LEU A 58 -3.66 -8.17 7.63
N ALA A 59 -4.55 -7.18 7.77
CA ALA A 59 -4.87 -6.60 9.08
C ALA A 59 -5.46 -7.65 10.03
N THR A 60 -6.41 -8.45 9.54
CA THR A 60 -7.11 -9.48 10.32
C THR A 60 -6.32 -10.78 10.49
N ASN A 61 -5.15 -10.90 9.84
CA ASN A 61 -4.31 -12.09 9.87
C ASN A 61 -5.06 -13.37 9.41
N ASP A 62 -5.93 -13.24 8.41
CA ASP A 62 -6.75 -14.35 7.90
C ASP A 62 -6.00 -15.12 6.79
N LEU A 63 -5.35 -16.22 7.18
CA LEU A 63 -4.58 -17.05 6.25
C LEU A 63 -5.45 -17.67 5.16
N ALA A 64 -6.65 -18.14 5.50
CA ALA A 64 -7.52 -18.81 4.53
C ALA A 64 -8.01 -17.83 3.46
N ALA A 65 -8.35 -16.60 3.87
CA ALA A 65 -8.68 -15.54 2.94
C ALA A 65 -7.46 -15.12 2.11
N LEU A 66 -6.27 -15.04 2.70
CA LEU A 66 -5.04 -14.72 1.98
C LEU A 66 -4.74 -15.76 0.89
N GLN A 67 -4.76 -17.04 1.21
CA GLN A 67 -4.52 -18.11 0.25
C GLN A 67 -5.54 -18.08 -0.90
N LYS A 68 -6.81 -17.81 -0.62
CA LYS A 68 -7.84 -17.64 -1.66
C LYS A 68 -7.58 -16.40 -2.51
N PHE A 69 -7.17 -15.30 -1.89
CA PHE A 69 -6.84 -14.06 -2.58
C PHE A 69 -5.68 -14.25 -3.56
N LEU A 70 -4.59 -14.88 -3.12
CA LEU A 70 -3.38 -15.10 -3.93
C LEU A 70 -3.61 -16.03 -5.13
N LYS A 71 -4.62 -16.90 -5.09
CA LYS A 71 -5.03 -17.70 -6.26
C LYS A 71 -5.70 -16.87 -7.36
N LEU A 72 -6.25 -15.70 -7.01
CA LEU A 72 -7.05 -14.87 -7.90
C LEU A 72 -6.33 -13.61 -8.36
N TYR A 73 -5.37 -13.12 -7.56
CA TYR A 73 -4.73 -11.83 -7.79
C TYR A 73 -3.21 -11.93 -7.74
N ASP A 74 -2.56 -11.29 -8.71
CA ASP A 74 -1.11 -11.17 -8.77
C ASP A 74 -0.63 -10.02 -7.85
N VAL A 75 -0.19 -10.41 -6.65
CA VAL A 75 0.32 -9.48 -5.64
C VAL A 75 1.70 -8.92 -6.02
N VAL A 76 2.49 -9.65 -6.81
CA VAL A 76 3.79 -9.17 -7.31
C VAL A 76 3.58 -8.02 -8.29
N ALA A 77 2.65 -8.18 -9.25
CA ALA A 77 2.29 -7.11 -10.18
C ALA A 77 1.72 -5.89 -9.46
N LEU A 78 0.88 -6.09 -8.45
CA LEU A 78 0.32 -5.01 -7.64
C LEU A 78 1.40 -4.22 -6.89
N GLU A 79 2.33 -4.90 -6.23
CA GLU A 79 3.44 -4.26 -5.52
C GLU A 79 4.37 -3.50 -6.48
N LYS A 80 4.66 -4.05 -7.66
CA LYS A 80 5.43 -3.34 -8.70
C LYS A 80 4.72 -2.08 -9.18
N LYS A 81 3.40 -2.15 -9.41
CA LYS A 81 2.59 -0.98 -9.79
C LYS A 81 2.64 0.09 -8.72
N ILE A 82 2.52 -0.27 -7.45
CA ILE A 82 2.62 0.69 -6.33
C ILE A 82 4.01 1.35 -6.33
N ASN A 83 5.07 0.55 -6.45
CA ASN A 83 6.45 1.07 -6.45
C ASN A 83 6.71 2.02 -7.62
N PHE A 84 6.23 1.68 -8.82
CA PHE A 84 6.32 2.56 -9.98
C PHE A 84 5.61 3.90 -9.72
N LEU A 85 4.36 3.86 -9.21
CA LEU A 85 3.61 5.08 -8.90
C LEU A 85 4.28 5.92 -7.80
N GLN A 86 4.98 5.29 -6.86
CA GLN A 86 5.74 5.98 -5.83
C GLN A 86 7.00 6.67 -6.37
N GLN A 87 7.71 6.02 -7.28
CA GLN A 87 8.88 6.59 -7.95
C GLN A 87 8.51 7.80 -8.81
N GLU A 88 7.33 7.78 -9.43
CA GLU A 88 6.80 8.87 -10.26
C GLU A 88 6.15 10.01 -9.44
N ASP A 89 6.24 10.01 -8.11
CA ASP A 89 5.55 10.95 -7.20
C ASP A 89 4.02 10.97 -7.38
N LEU A 90 3.43 9.94 -7.99
CA LEU A 90 1.99 9.81 -8.22
C LEU A 90 1.27 9.23 -7.02
N LEU A 91 1.96 8.44 -6.21
CA LEU A 91 1.45 7.84 -4.99
C LEU A 91 2.47 8.04 -3.87
N PRO A 92 2.09 8.49 -2.67
CA PRO A 92 3.04 8.64 -1.60
C PRO A 92 3.48 7.27 -1.05
N TYR A 93 4.67 7.20 -0.46
CA TYR A 93 5.07 6.04 0.34
C TYR A 93 4.19 5.87 1.59
N GLU A 94 3.81 7.01 2.17
CA GLU A 94 3.01 7.11 3.37
C GLU A 94 1.88 8.13 3.24
N HIS A 95 0.68 7.72 3.62
CA HIS A 95 -0.47 8.60 3.72
C HIS A 95 -1.40 8.15 4.85
N LYS A 96 -1.42 8.93 5.93
CA LYS A 96 -2.25 8.66 7.10
C LYS A 96 -3.71 8.97 6.80
N TRP A 97 -4.56 7.96 6.88
CA TRP A 97 -6.01 8.15 6.95
C TRP A 97 -6.44 8.37 8.41
N ARG A 98 -7.67 8.78 8.66
CA ARG A 98 -8.18 9.01 10.03
C ARG A 98 -7.88 7.80 10.95
N SER A 99 -7.07 8.07 11.98
CA SER A 99 -6.86 7.31 13.23
C SER A 99 -6.73 5.78 13.20
N ASP A 100 -6.20 5.17 12.14
CA ASP A 100 -5.85 3.75 12.11
C ASP A 100 -4.33 3.57 12.26
N LEU A 101 -3.93 2.76 13.25
CA LEU A 101 -2.55 2.68 13.74
C LEU A 101 -1.54 2.14 12.70
N TYR A 102 -2.02 1.49 11.63
CA TYR A 102 -1.17 0.74 10.67
C TYR A 102 -1.42 1.08 9.20
N SER A 103 -2.34 2.00 8.88
CA SER A 103 -2.81 2.21 7.50
C SER A 103 -1.92 3.05 6.62
N HIS A 104 -0.96 3.74 7.22
CA HIS A 104 -0.28 4.86 6.57
C HIS A 104 0.64 4.38 5.44
N LYS A 105 1.22 3.17 5.54
CA LYS A 105 2.05 2.59 4.48
C LYS A 105 1.21 2.21 3.27
N ILE A 106 1.61 2.68 2.09
CA ILE A 106 0.88 2.38 0.84
C ILE A 106 1.36 1.07 0.21
N GLY A 107 2.66 0.80 0.20
CA GLY A 107 3.23 -0.47 -0.30
C GLY A 107 2.83 -1.66 0.57
N ILE A 108 2.67 -2.83 -0.04
CA ILE A 108 2.25 -4.07 0.64
C ILE A 108 3.38 -4.56 1.55
N ILE A 109 4.62 -4.53 1.05
CA ILE A 109 5.80 -4.92 1.83
C ILE A 109 5.99 -4.01 3.04
N ASP A 110 5.92 -2.69 2.85
CA ASP A 110 6.10 -1.73 3.94
C ASP A 110 4.93 -1.80 4.93
N TYR A 111 3.71 -2.07 4.45
CA TYR A 111 2.55 -2.33 5.30
C TYR A 111 2.75 -3.58 6.15
N MET A 112 3.27 -4.67 5.58
CA MET A 112 3.60 -5.87 6.36
C MET A 112 4.68 -5.62 7.40
N ALA A 113 5.73 -4.88 7.07
CA ALA A 113 6.76 -4.51 8.05
C ALA A 113 6.22 -3.65 9.20
N SER A 114 5.18 -2.85 8.95
CA SER A 114 4.59 -1.99 9.98
C SER A 114 4.00 -2.78 11.16
N PHE A 115 3.59 -4.04 10.96
CA PHE A 115 3.13 -4.91 12.06
C PHE A 115 4.24 -5.33 13.02
N PHE A 116 5.50 -5.25 12.61
CA PHE A 116 6.67 -5.67 13.39
C PHE A 116 7.51 -4.48 13.88
N SER A 117 7.15 -3.25 13.50
CA SER A 117 7.86 -2.05 13.96
C SER A 117 7.49 -1.72 15.41
N THR A 118 8.52 -1.49 16.24
CA THR A 118 8.37 -1.15 17.66
C THR A 118 8.14 0.35 17.90
N GLN A 119 8.20 1.20 16.86
CA GLN A 119 8.03 2.65 16.97
C GLN A 119 6.64 3.10 16.53
N THR A 120 5.84 3.58 17.48
CA THR A 120 4.77 4.55 17.22
C THR A 120 5.08 5.85 17.95
N THR A 121 5.25 6.94 17.19
CA THR A 121 5.64 8.26 17.73
C THR A 121 4.54 8.94 18.55
N TYR A 122 3.30 8.43 18.56
CA TYR A 122 2.23 9.02 19.35
C TYR A 122 1.31 7.93 19.92
N ARG A 123 1.32 7.86 21.26
CA ARG A 123 0.57 6.94 22.14
C ARG A 123 1.11 5.50 22.15
N LYS A 124 1.55 5.10 23.34
CA LYS A 124 1.81 3.75 23.83
C LYS A 124 0.58 2.84 23.69
N ILE A 125 0.19 2.55 22.47
CA ILE A 125 -0.62 1.38 22.15
C ILE A 125 0.16 0.69 21.06
N VAL A 126 1.22 -0.02 21.47
CA VAL A 126 1.51 -1.27 20.79
C VAL A 126 0.23 -2.09 21.04
N PRO A 127 -0.54 -2.52 20.05
CA PRO A 127 -1.27 -3.76 20.23
C PRO A 127 -0.16 -4.78 20.47
N LYS A 128 0.16 -5.00 21.73
CA LYS A 128 0.95 -6.11 22.25
C LYS A 128 0.14 -7.39 22.06
N ILE A 129 -0.38 -7.61 20.85
CA ILE A 129 -1.51 -8.51 20.59
C ILE A 129 -1.17 -9.56 19.54
N LEU A 130 -0.12 -9.40 18.73
CA LEU A 130 0.30 -10.45 17.82
C LEU A 130 1.72 -10.87 18.17
N ASN A 131 1.87 -12.05 18.74
CA ASN A 131 3.18 -12.68 18.78
C ASN A 131 3.65 -12.78 17.32
N PRO A 132 4.93 -12.52 17.02
CA PRO A 132 5.47 -12.73 15.67
C PRO A 132 5.15 -14.12 15.12
N GLY A 133 5.06 -15.13 16.00
CA GLY A 133 4.58 -16.48 15.68
C GLY A 133 3.18 -16.53 15.09
N ASP A 134 2.25 -15.69 15.57
CA ASP A 134 0.84 -15.70 15.13
C ASP A 134 0.69 -15.27 13.66
N ARG A 135 1.66 -14.52 13.13
CA ARG A 135 1.65 -14.00 11.75
C ARG A 135 2.63 -14.73 10.82
N LEU A 136 3.39 -15.70 11.33
CA LEU A 136 4.48 -16.32 10.58
C LEU A 136 3.98 -17.00 9.30
N GLU A 137 2.82 -17.66 9.35
CA GLU A 137 2.22 -18.29 8.18
C GLU A 137 1.78 -17.27 7.12
N VAL A 138 1.24 -16.12 7.52
CA VAL A 138 0.91 -15.02 6.60
C VAL A 138 2.17 -14.41 6.00
N VAL A 139 3.20 -14.18 6.81
CA VAL A 139 4.49 -13.64 6.35
C VAL A 139 5.15 -14.58 5.35
N TYR A 140 5.13 -15.89 5.63
CA TYR A 140 5.67 -16.92 4.73
C TYR A 140 4.85 -17.05 3.46
N THR A 141 3.52 -17.03 3.56
CA THR A 141 2.64 -17.10 2.39
C THR A 141 2.87 -15.94 1.43
N LEU A 142 3.07 -14.71 1.93
CA LEU A 142 3.45 -13.58 1.09
C LEU A 142 4.88 -13.69 0.55
N TYR A 143 5.82 -14.19 1.36
CA TYR A 143 7.19 -14.43 0.89
C TYR A 143 7.21 -15.39 -0.31
N GLU A 144 6.43 -16.47 -0.28
CA GLU A 144 6.31 -17.42 -1.40
C GLU A 144 5.81 -16.79 -2.71
N GLU A 145 5.06 -15.70 -2.63
CA GLU A 145 4.69 -14.92 -3.80
C GLU A 145 5.81 -13.98 -4.24
N PHE A 146 6.40 -13.22 -3.32
CA PHE A 146 7.45 -12.25 -3.65
C PHE A 146 8.77 -12.90 -4.09
N ARG A 147 9.11 -14.11 -3.63
CA ARG A 147 10.30 -14.86 -4.06
C ARG A 147 10.32 -15.21 -5.55
N LYS A 148 9.18 -15.08 -6.24
CA LYS A 148 9.08 -15.24 -7.70
C LYS A 148 9.74 -14.08 -8.46
N ASP A 149 10.02 -12.97 -7.78
CA ASP A 149 10.74 -11.81 -8.32
C ASP A 149 11.99 -11.50 -7.46
N PRO A 150 13.22 -11.57 -8.00
CA PRO A 150 14.43 -11.40 -7.20
C PRO A 150 14.57 -10.04 -6.48
N ILE A 151 14.02 -8.98 -7.06
CA ILE A 151 14.09 -7.64 -6.49
C ILE A 151 13.14 -7.54 -5.30
N LEU A 152 11.90 -8.02 -5.46
CA LEU A 152 10.92 -8.02 -4.38
C LEU A 152 11.26 -9.04 -3.30
N GLU A 153 11.84 -10.18 -3.65
CA GLU A 153 12.34 -11.17 -2.70
C GLU A 153 13.32 -10.53 -1.72
N LYS A 154 14.38 -9.91 -2.26
CA LYS A 154 15.42 -9.25 -1.45
C LYS A 154 14.80 -8.17 -0.56
N ARG A 155 13.93 -7.34 -1.13
CA ARG A 155 13.27 -6.27 -0.37
C ARG A 155 12.39 -6.83 0.75
N TYR A 156 11.58 -7.84 0.46
CA TYR A 156 10.70 -8.47 1.46
C TYR A 156 11.51 -9.13 2.57
N TYR A 157 12.61 -9.79 2.20
CA TYR A 157 13.53 -10.39 3.16
C TYR A 157 14.11 -9.34 4.11
N ASP A 158 14.66 -8.25 3.56
CA ASP A 158 15.32 -7.21 4.33
C ASP A 158 14.35 -6.43 5.24
N VAL A 159 13.13 -6.18 4.77
CA VAL A 159 12.16 -5.28 5.42
C VAL A 159 11.21 -6.03 6.36
N VAL A 160 10.75 -7.22 5.98
CA VAL A 160 9.75 -8.00 6.73
C VAL A 160 10.38 -9.20 7.38
N TRP A 161 10.94 -10.12 6.59
CA TRP A 161 11.37 -11.44 7.06
C TRP A 161 12.42 -11.34 8.16
N LYS A 162 13.48 -10.54 7.92
CA LYS A 162 14.54 -10.28 8.89
C LYS A 162 13.95 -9.75 10.20
N THR A 163 13.10 -8.74 10.14
CA THR A 163 12.49 -8.12 11.31
C THR A 163 11.70 -9.12 12.16
N CYS A 164 10.97 -10.05 11.53
CA CYS A 164 10.22 -11.11 12.25
C CYS A 164 11.13 -12.00 13.12
N PHE A 165 12.31 -12.40 12.63
CA PHE A 165 13.19 -13.34 13.34
C PHE A 165 14.18 -12.68 14.31
N PHE A 166 14.60 -11.44 14.03
CA PHE A 166 15.46 -10.68 14.96
C PHE A 166 14.71 -10.21 16.22
N LEU A 167 13.38 -10.09 16.19
CA LEU A 167 12.57 -9.79 17.37
C LEU A 167 12.33 -11.01 18.27
N GLY A 168 12.45 -12.23 17.74
CA GLY A 168 12.27 -13.48 18.50
C GLY A 168 13.48 -13.89 19.35
N SER A 169 14.63 -13.23 19.18
CA SER A 169 15.91 -13.59 19.83
C SER A 169 16.23 -12.76 21.09
N ALA A 170 15.31 -11.89 21.52
CA ALA A 170 15.49 -11.01 22.69
C ALA A 170 14.83 -11.53 23.98
N HIS A 171 14.53 -12.84 24.06
CA HIS A 171 13.95 -13.49 25.24
C HIS A 171 14.88 -14.55 25.81
#